data_AF-A0A4S4KRS0-F1
#
_entry.id   AF-A0A4S4KRS0-F1
#
_cell.length_a   1.000
_cell.length_b   1.000
_cell.length_c   1.000
_cell.angle_alpha   90.00
_cell.angle_beta   90.00
_cell.angle_gamma   90.00
#
_symmetry.space_group_name_H-M   'P 1'
#
loop_
_entity.id
_entity.type
_entity.pdbx_description
1 polymer ?
#
loop_
_entity_poly.entity_id
_entity_poly.type
_entity_poly.pdbx_seq_one_letter_code
_entity_poly.pdbx_strand_id
1 'polypeptide(L)'
;MGTRGYKVYRHKRWYFVYYNHYDSYPEGLGVELLSSIPTDPEEFQKWLQARRASLDKLLAEREELLATDEKLDADEEERRLGVLITREQPSNDIMIEWVYEFDLDRLIFHIDSMPMYHLDHMPPQEIFLEGIDLDSYGYRSRRFISSDIP
;
A
#
# COMPACT_ATOMS: atom_id res chain seq x y z
N MET A 1 4.87 -9.03 -20.68
CA MET A 1 4.54 -7.63 -20.36
C MET A 1 4.10 -7.61 -18.92
N GLY A 2 4.80 -6.88 -18.05
CA GLY A 2 4.48 -6.84 -16.62
C GLY A 2 3.37 -5.85 -16.31
N THR A 3 2.62 -6.10 -15.24
CA THR A 3 1.71 -5.12 -14.64
C THR A 3 2.49 -4.28 -13.63
N ARG A 4 2.29 -2.96 -13.68
CA ARG A 4 2.94 -2.01 -12.79
C ARG A 4 2.01 -1.68 -11.64
N GLY A 5 2.61 -1.26 -10.54
CA GLY A 5 1.83 -0.94 -9.38
C GLY A 5 2.60 -0.17 -8.32
N TYR A 6 1.84 0.31 -7.36
CA TYR A 6 2.36 0.95 -6.18
C TYR A 6 2.14 0.10 -4.96
N LYS A 7 3.20 0.00 -4.15
CA LYS A 7 3.15 -0.39 -2.75
C LYS A 7 3.23 0.89 -1.93
N VAL A 8 2.19 1.17 -1.16
CA VAL A 8 2.04 2.43 -0.46
C VAL A 8 1.93 2.18 1.03
N TYR A 9 2.68 2.92 1.82
CA TYR A 9 2.44 3.02 3.26
C TYR A 9 1.87 4.39 3.57
N ARG A 10 0.86 4.45 4.42
CA ARG A 10 0.35 5.70 4.96
C ARG A 10 0.65 5.77 6.45
N HIS A 11 1.34 6.82 6.86
CA HIS A 11 1.65 7.10 8.25
C HIS A 11 1.72 8.60 8.51
N LYS A 12 1.11 9.07 9.60
CA LYS A 12 1.04 10.51 9.96
C LYS A 12 0.52 11.37 8.80
N ARG A 13 -0.44 10.83 8.03
CA ARG A 13 -1.01 11.46 6.82
C ARG A 13 -0.02 11.67 5.65
N TRP A 14 1.15 11.05 5.70
CA TRP A 14 2.09 10.97 4.59
C TRP A 14 1.94 9.63 3.88
N TYR A 15 2.00 9.66 2.56
CA TYR A 15 2.05 8.49 1.70
C TYR A 15 3.49 8.26 1.25
N PHE A 16 3.97 7.04 1.44
CA PHE A 16 5.28 6.56 1.04
C PHE A 16 5.05 5.57 -0.10
N VAL A 17 5.33 6.00 -1.31
CA VAL A 17 4.95 5.30 -2.55
C VAL A 17 6.18 4.63 -3.13
N TYR A 18 6.15 3.30 -3.16
CA TYR A 18 7.17 2.46 -3.77
C TYR A 18 6.67 1.95 -5.11
N TYR A 19 7.40 2.26 -6.18
CA TYR A 19 7.09 1.78 -7.51
C TYR A 19 7.53 0.33 -7.70
N ASN A 20 6.62 -0.47 -8.26
CA ASN A 20 6.88 -1.86 -8.63
C ASN A 20 6.65 -2.07 -10.14
N HIS A 21 7.66 -2.61 -10.80
CA HIS A 21 7.73 -2.69 -12.26
C HIS A 21 6.98 -3.88 -12.88
N TYR A 22 6.77 -4.97 -12.13
CA TYR A 22 6.30 -6.25 -12.67
C TYR A 22 5.37 -6.98 -11.68
N ASP A 23 4.49 -7.84 -12.21
CA ASP A 23 3.63 -8.74 -11.43
C ASP A 23 2.80 -8.06 -10.33
N SER A 24 2.29 -6.86 -10.62
CA SER A 24 1.50 -6.07 -9.67
C SER A 24 0.04 -6.52 -9.54
N TYR A 25 -0.41 -7.52 -10.31
CA TYR A 25 -1.74 -8.12 -10.16
C TYR A 25 -1.93 -8.78 -8.77
N PRO A 26 -3.17 -9.03 -8.34
CA PRO A 26 -3.46 -9.51 -6.98
C PRO A 26 -2.71 -10.79 -6.63
N GLU A 27 -2.62 -11.73 -7.56
CA GLU A 27 -1.94 -13.02 -7.39
C GLU A 27 -0.42 -12.89 -7.22
N GLY A 28 0.17 -11.76 -7.65
CA GLY A 28 1.57 -11.43 -7.48
C GLY A 28 1.77 -10.52 -6.27
N LEU A 29 1.95 -9.23 -6.53
CA LEU A 29 2.22 -8.23 -5.50
C LEU A 29 1.14 -8.20 -4.42
N GLY A 30 -0.14 -8.38 -4.75
CA GLY A 30 -1.22 -8.37 -3.76
C GLY A 30 -1.05 -9.47 -2.70
N VAL A 31 -0.82 -10.71 -3.13
CA VAL A 31 -0.58 -11.87 -2.25
C VAL A 31 0.76 -11.76 -1.52
N GLU A 32 1.80 -11.24 -2.18
CA GLU A 32 3.09 -10.97 -1.51
C GLU A 32 2.90 -10.01 -0.34
N LEU A 33 2.16 -8.92 -0.56
CA LEU A 33 1.86 -7.93 0.45
C LEU A 33 0.98 -8.49 1.57
N LEU A 34 -0.05 -9.26 1.23
CA LEU A 34 -0.90 -9.95 2.20
C LEU A 34 -0.09 -10.89 3.08
N SER A 35 0.79 -11.70 2.48
CA SER A 35 1.63 -12.66 3.19
C SER A 35 2.70 -12.00 4.08
N SER A 36 2.99 -10.72 3.85
CA SER A 36 3.93 -9.95 4.66
C SER A 36 3.35 -9.44 5.98
N ILE A 37 2.03 -9.54 6.17
CA ILE A 37 1.33 -9.12 7.39
C ILE A 37 1.27 -10.30 8.37
N PRO A 38 1.85 -10.20 9.57
CA PRO A 38 1.74 -11.26 10.56
C PRO A 38 0.29 -11.45 11.03
N THR A 39 -0.13 -12.70 11.19
CA THR A 39 -1.46 -13.05 11.71
C THR A 39 -1.50 -13.17 13.23
N ASP A 40 -0.35 -13.43 13.87
CA ASP A 40 -0.24 -13.42 15.33
C ASP A 40 -0.35 -11.99 15.87
N PRO A 41 -1.22 -11.71 16.86
CA PRO A 41 -1.41 -10.36 17.38
C PRO A 41 -0.15 -9.71 17.96
N GLU A 42 0.72 -10.47 18.65
CA GLU A 42 1.94 -9.90 19.22
C GLU A 42 2.98 -9.61 18.14
N GLU A 43 3.13 -10.50 17.18
CA GLU A 43 3.99 -10.28 16.01
C GLU A 43 3.49 -9.13 15.14
N PHE A 44 2.17 -9.02 14.94
CA PHE A 44 1.55 -7.92 14.23
C PHE A 44 1.84 -6.58 14.89
N GLN A 45 1.72 -6.48 16.22
CA GLN A 45 2.04 -5.25 16.94
C GLN A 45 3.53 -4.88 16.80
N LYS A 46 4.44 -5.86 16.89
CA LYS A 46 5.88 -5.63 16.68
C LYS A 46 6.16 -5.16 15.25
N TRP A 47 5.57 -5.82 14.25
CA TRP A 47 5.68 -5.44 12.85
C TRP A 47 5.15 -4.02 12.59
N LEU A 48 4.00 -3.68 13.15
CA LEU A 48 3.39 -2.36 13.02
C LEU A 48 4.28 -1.27 13.62
N GLN A 49 4.80 -1.49 14.83
CA GLN A 49 5.71 -0.54 15.50
C GLN A 49 7.02 -0.38 14.72
N ALA A 50 7.61 -1.48 14.26
CA ALA A 50 8.83 -1.45 13.45
C ALA A 50 8.60 -0.70 12.13
N ARG A 51 7.46 -0.91 11.48
CA ARG A 51 7.11 -0.22 10.24
C ARG A 51 6.90 1.27 10.46
N ARG A 52 6.14 1.67 11.48
CA ARG A 52 5.97 3.08 11.84
C ARG A 52 7.30 3.77 12.15
N ALA A 53 8.17 3.11 12.94
CA ALA A 53 9.50 3.65 13.26
C ALA A 53 10.39 3.82 12.01
N SER A 54 10.33 2.88 11.06
CA SER A 54 11.01 2.98 9.77
C SER A 54 10.52 4.18 8.95
N LEU A 55 9.21 4.43 8.91
CA LEU A 55 8.62 5.55 8.18
C LEU A 55 8.93 6.89 8.85
N ASP A 56 8.96 6.93 10.18
CA ASP A 56 9.38 8.10 10.94
C ASP A 56 10.84 8.46 10.65
N LYS A 57 11.72 7.46 10.51
CA LYS A 57 13.11 7.69 10.11
C LYS A 57 13.20 8.26 8.68
N LEU A 58 12.40 7.76 7.74
CA LEU A 58 12.37 8.28 6.38
C LEU A 58 11.88 9.73 6.31
N LEU A 59 10.90 10.11 7.15
CA LEU A 59 10.46 11.50 7.25
C LEU A 59 11.57 12.41 7.80
N ALA A 60 12.30 11.96 8.82
CA ALA A 60 13.43 12.72 9.35
C ALA A 60 14.54 12.90 8.29
N GLU A 61 14.87 11.83 7.54
CA GLU A 61 15.85 11.89 6.45
C GLU A 61 15.42 12.85 5.34
N ARG A 62 14.13 12.85 4.98
CA ARG A 62 13.54 13.82 4.05
C ARG A 62 13.69 15.27 4.56
N GLU A 63 13.38 15.51 5.83
CA GLU A 63 13.51 16.84 6.43
C GLU A 63 14.97 17.33 6.42
N GLU A 64 15.93 16.45 6.70
CA GLU A 64 17.37 16.76 6.62
C GLU A 64 17.82 17.07 5.19
N LEU A 65 17.32 16.32 4.19
CA LEU A 65 17.59 16.59 2.78
C LEU A 65 17.09 17.97 2.37
N LEU A 66 15.84 18.31 2.72
CA LEU A 66 15.25 19.61 2.40
C LEU A 66 15.93 20.77 3.15
N ALA A 67 16.42 20.53 4.37
CA ALA A 67 17.22 21.51 5.12
C ALA A 67 18.59 21.77 4.48
N THR A 68 19.15 20.77 3.78
CA THR A 68 20.43 20.88 3.07
C THR A 68 20.25 21.53 1.69
N ASP A 69 19.15 21.19 1.00
CA ASP A 69 18.83 21.69 -0.33
C ASP A 69 17.33 22.02 -0.45
N GLU A 70 16.98 23.28 -0.14
CA GLU A 70 15.60 23.75 -0.17
C GLU A 70 14.98 23.75 -1.58
N LYS A 71 15.79 23.61 -2.64
CA LYS A 71 15.35 23.63 -4.03
C LYS A 71 15.26 22.25 -4.65
N LEU A 72 15.41 21.19 -3.85
CA LEU A 72 15.25 19.82 -4.31
C LEU A 72 13.83 19.64 -4.88
N ASP A 73 13.74 19.21 -6.13
CA ASP A 73 12.45 18.83 -6.72
C ASP A 73 12.03 17.43 -6.26
N ALA A 74 10.75 17.10 -6.47
CA ALA A 74 10.17 15.83 -6.02
C ALA A 74 10.85 14.61 -6.66
N ASP A 75 11.29 14.73 -7.92
CA ASP A 75 11.93 13.62 -8.65
C ASP A 75 13.32 13.31 -8.08
N GLU A 76 14.08 14.35 -7.70
CA GLU A 76 15.37 14.18 -7.05
C GLU A 76 15.23 13.70 -5.59
N GLU A 77 14.19 14.16 -4.88
CA GLU A 77 13.82 13.63 -3.56
C GLU A 77 13.55 12.13 -3.62
N GLU A 78 12.68 11.69 -4.54
CA GLU A 78 12.36 10.28 -4.74
C GLU A 78 13.60 9.46 -5.11
N ARG A 79 14.46 9.97 -6.00
CA ARG A 79 15.70 9.28 -6.39
C ARG A 79 16.66 9.09 -5.22
N ARG A 80 16.77 10.07 -4.31
CA ARG A 80 17.68 9.99 -3.16
C ARG A 80 17.14 9.09 -2.05
N LEU A 81 15.83 9.17 -1.77
CA LEU A 81 15.19 8.37 -0.72
C LEU A 81 14.77 6.98 -1.20
N GLY A 82 14.71 6.75 -2.52
CA GLY A 82 14.19 5.53 -3.12
C GLY A 82 12.69 5.33 -2.94
N VAL A 83 11.97 6.39 -2.56
CA VAL A 83 10.54 6.39 -2.27
C VAL A 83 9.97 7.79 -2.52
N LEU A 84 8.80 7.86 -3.16
CA LEU A 84 8.07 9.10 -3.30
C LEU A 84 7.29 9.38 -2.01
N ILE A 85 7.57 10.50 -1.36
CA ILE A 85 6.87 10.94 -0.14
C ILE A 85 5.93 12.09 -0.51
N THR A 86 4.63 11.87 -0.39
CA THR A 86 3.60 12.85 -0.77
C THR A 86 2.47 12.92 0.25
N ARG A 87 1.70 14.01 0.19
CA ARG A 87 0.44 14.17 0.95
C ARG A 87 -0.79 13.79 0.14
N GLU A 88 -0.65 13.61 -1.16
CA GLU A 88 -1.72 13.23 -2.05
C GLU A 88 -1.82 11.71 -2.11
N GLN A 89 -3.03 11.17 -1.99
CA GLN A 89 -3.24 9.73 -2.06
C GLN A 89 -2.93 9.27 -3.50
N PRO A 90 -2.03 8.32 -3.71
CA PRO A 90 -1.79 7.78 -5.04
C PRO A 90 -3.03 7.04 -5.53
N SER A 91 -3.39 7.29 -6.78
CA SER A 91 -4.46 6.59 -7.50
C SER A 91 -3.90 5.87 -8.72
N ASN A 92 -4.67 4.95 -9.27
CA ASN A 92 -4.36 4.37 -10.57
C ASN A 92 -4.32 5.46 -11.65
N ASP A 93 -3.46 5.26 -12.65
CA ASP A 93 -3.40 6.09 -13.85
C ASP A 93 -3.15 5.20 -15.09
N ILE A 94 -2.93 5.82 -16.26
CA ILE A 94 -2.69 5.08 -17.51
C ILE A 94 -1.41 4.21 -17.50
N MET A 95 -0.51 4.46 -16.55
CA MET A 95 0.76 3.75 -16.35
C MET A 95 0.75 2.84 -15.12
N ILE A 96 -0.21 2.98 -14.21
CA ILE A 96 -0.25 2.26 -12.94
C ILE A 96 -1.53 1.45 -12.83
N GLU A 97 -1.41 0.14 -13.02
CA GLU A 97 -2.55 -0.75 -13.00
C GLU A 97 -3.02 -1.05 -11.57
N TRP A 98 -2.14 -1.23 -10.58
CA TRP A 98 -2.53 -1.63 -9.22
C TRP A 98 -1.95 -0.72 -8.13
N VAL A 99 -2.76 -0.33 -7.15
CA VAL A 99 -2.27 0.41 -5.97
C VAL A 99 -2.68 -0.32 -4.70
N TYR A 100 -1.70 -0.78 -3.93
CA TYR A 100 -1.92 -1.39 -2.62
C TYR A 100 -1.43 -0.45 -1.53
N GLU A 101 -2.32 -0.05 -0.63
CA GLU A 101 -2.00 0.88 0.45
C GLU A 101 -2.21 0.23 1.83
N PHE A 102 -1.18 0.30 2.66
CA PHE A 102 -1.25 0.01 4.08
C PHE A 102 -1.50 1.31 4.84
N ASP A 103 -2.75 1.57 5.22
CA ASP A 103 -3.07 2.66 6.14
C ASP A 103 -2.72 2.25 7.56
N LEU A 104 -1.53 2.63 8.02
CA LEU A 104 -1.06 2.33 9.36
C LEU A 104 -1.64 3.27 10.41
N ASP A 105 -2.29 4.37 10.01
CA ASP A 105 -2.95 5.29 10.94
C ASP A 105 -4.31 4.73 11.36
N ARG A 106 -5.02 4.08 10.42
CA ARG A 106 -6.36 3.47 10.64
C ARG A 106 -6.36 1.95 10.68
N LEU A 107 -5.22 1.32 10.39
CA LEU A 107 -5.06 -0.13 10.25
C LEU A 107 -5.92 -0.73 9.12
N ILE A 108 -5.99 -0.05 7.98
CA ILE A 108 -6.82 -0.48 6.84
C ILE A 108 -5.94 -0.78 5.63
N PHE A 109 -6.10 -1.98 5.07
CA PHE A 109 -5.58 -2.32 3.75
C PHE A 109 -6.50 -1.78 2.66
N HIS A 110 -5.94 -0.97 1.79
CA HIS A 110 -6.62 -0.36 0.65
C HIS A 110 -6.12 -0.99 -0.65
N ILE A 111 -7.05 -1.14 -1.59
CA ILE A 111 -6.75 -1.53 -2.98
C ILE A 111 -7.40 -0.51 -3.89
N ASP A 112 -6.59 0.15 -4.71
CA ASP A 112 -6.98 1.24 -5.61
C ASP A 112 -7.64 2.39 -4.87
N SER A 113 -6.97 2.85 -3.81
CA SER A 113 -7.42 3.95 -2.93
C SER A 113 -8.74 3.67 -2.18
N MET A 114 -9.29 2.45 -2.27
CA MET A 114 -10.52 2.04 -1.59
C MET A 114 -10.22 1.13 -0.40
N PRO A 115 -10.85 1.36 0.77
CA PRO A 115 -10.65 0.53 1.95
C PRO A 115 -11.25 -0.87 1.75
N MET A 116 -10.48 -1.92 2.02
CA MET A 116 -10.89 -3.30 1.80
C MET A 116 -10.96 -4.10 3.10
N TYR A 117 -9.84 -4.21 3.81
CA TYR A 117 -9.70 -5.10 4.96
C TYR A 117 -9.03 -4.36 6.12
N HIS A 118 -9.27 -4.82 7.35
CA HIS A 118 -8.49 -4.35 8.49
C HIS A 118 -7.21 -5.17 8.58
N LEU A 119 -6.07 -4.53 8.87
CA LEU A 119 -4.74 -5.15 8.80
C LEU A 119 -4.52 -6.27 9.84
N ASP A 120 -5.27 -6.27 10.94
CA ASP A 120 -5.21 -7.31 11.98
C ASP A 120 -6.16 -8.50 11.71
N HIS A 121 -7.08 -8.39 10.74
CA HIS A 121 -8.05 -9.40 10.36
C HIS A 121 -8.03 -9.59 8.84
N MET A 122 -6.84 -9.81 8.28
CA MET A 122 -6.68 -10.04 6.85
C MET A 122 -7.30 -11.39 6.44
N PRO A 123 -7.99 -11.45 5.30
CA PRO A 123 -8.55 -12.70 4.81
C PRO A 123 -7.44 -13.66 4.34
N PRO A 124 -7.71 -14.97 4.30
CA PRO A 124 -6.90 -15.94 3.57
C PRO A 124 -6.74 -15.55 2.09
N GLN A 125 -5.64 -15.98 1.47
CA GLN A 125 -5.30 -15.68 0.07
C GLN A 125 -6.45 -16.00 -0.91
N GLU A 126 -7.14 -17.13 -0.76
CA GLU A 126 -8.23 -17.53 -1.66
C GLU A 126 -9.37 -16.50 -1.62
N ILE A 127 -9.80 -16.10 -0.42
CA ILE A 127 -10.86 -15.11 -0.21
C ILE A 127 -10.42 -13.72 -0.67
N PHE A 128 -9.13 -13.38 -0.48
CA PHE A 128 -8.57 -12.13 -0.97
C PHE A 128 -8.66 -12.03 -2.50
N LEU A 129 -8.29 -13.09 -3.21
CA LEU A 129 -8.33 -13.14 -4.68
C LEU A 129 -9.78 -13.14 -5.20
N GLU A 130 -10.68 -13.89 -4.56
CA GLU A 130 -12.10 -13.89 -4.92
C GLU A 130 -12.78 -12.53 -4.67
N GLY A 131 -12.34 -11.78 -3.67
CA GLY A 131 -12.86 -10.45 -3.36
C GLY A 131 -12.52 -9.38 -4.41
N ILE A 132 -11.53 -9.65 -5.26
CA ILE A 132 -11.05 -8.77 -6.32
C ILE A 132 -11.60 -9.30 -7.65
N ASP A 133 -12.90 -9.11 -7.87
CA ASP A 133 -13.57 -9.53 -9.10
C ASP A 133 -13.56 -8.40 -10.16
N LEU A 134 -13.91 -8.74 -11.40
CA LEU A 134 -14.16 -7.79 -12.49
C LEU A 134 -15.67 -7.79 -12.76
N ASP A 135 -16.31 -6.63 -12.96
CA ASP A 135 -17.70 -6.61 -13.40
C ASP A 135 -17.79 -7.13 -14.84
N SER A 136 -19.03 -7.37 -15.26
CA SER A 136 -19.40 -7.71 -16.61
C SER A 136 -18.94 -6.71 -17.69
N TYR A 137 -18.37 -5.55 -17.33
CA TYR A 137 -17.83 -4.55 -18.24
C TYR A 137 -16.29 -4.52 -18.27
N GLY A 138 -15.62 -5.39 -17.52
CA GLY A 138 -14.17 -5.43 -17.42
C GLY A 138 -13.59 -4.32 -16.54
N TYR A 139 -14.43 -3.59 -15.79
CA TYR A 139 -13.96 -2.74 -14.70
C TYR A 139 -13.82 -3.59 -13.43
N ARG A 140 -12.98 -3.17 -12.49
CA ARG A 140 -12.89 -3.82 -11.18
C ARG A 140 -14.25 -3.71 -10.49
N SER A 141 -14.89 -4.85 -10.23
CA SER A 141 -16.14 -4.90 -9.47
C SER A 141 -15.99 -5.79 -8.27
N ARG A 142 -16.52 -5.33 -7.15
CA ARG A 142 -16.26 -5.98 -5.87
C ARG A 142 -17.53 -6.67 -5.44
N ARG A 143 -17.45 -7.97 -5.19
CA ARG A 143 -18.49 -8.68 -4.45
C ARG A 143 -18.26 -8.38 -2.97
N PHE A 144 -19.13 -7.58 -2.38
CA PHE A 144 -19.25 -7.57 -0.92
C PHE A 144 -19.69 -8.98 -0.51
N ILE A 145 -18.78 -9.78 0.04
CA ILE A 145 -19.16 -11.02 0.68
C ILE A 145 -19.90 -10.60 1.96
N SER A 146 -21.22 -10.50 1.87
CA SER A 146 -22.10 -10.38 3.04
C SER A 146 -21.76 -11.56 3.94
N SER A 147 -21.19 -11.28 5.11
CA SER A 147 -21.11 -12.23 6.20
C SER A 147 -22.53 -12.42 6.76
N ASP A 148 -23.38 -13.10 6.00
CA ASP A 148 -24.54 -13.79 6.55
C ASP A 148 -24.01 -15.05 7.23
N ILE A 149 -23.59 -14.91 8.47
CA ILE A 149 -23.40 -16.03 9.38
C ILE A 149 -24.74 -16.21 10.12
N PRO A 150 -25.40 -17.38 10.04
CA PRO A 150 -26.61 -17.68 10.81
C PRO A 150 -26.34 -17.80 12.32
#